data_AF-A0A367KK78-F1
#
_entry.id   AF-A0A367KK78-F1
#
_cell.length_a   1.000
_cell.length_b   1.000
_cell.length_c   1.000
_cell.angle_alpha   90.00
_cell.angle_beta   90.00
_cell.angle_gamma   90.00
#
_symmetry.space_group_name_H-M   'P 1'
#
loop_
_entity.id
_entity.type
_entity.pdbx_description
1 polymer ?
#
loop_
_entity_poly.entity_id
_entity_poly.type
_entity_poly.pdbx_seq_one_letter_code
_entity_poly.pdbx_strand_id
1 'polypeptide(L)'
;MKYLFLLPFLMFVSAFCVYNDSEEVSFYIHQQPSNRGANVFKAFKRESLKPGQNACCPYTTYDCAEHTSQEEIITLRLKTQHPSGHYDFFFEVSFPAGGWIQFTGKEDSIRAYAYDAHGQSVDYAFTESSNTLIE
;
A
#
# COMPACT_ATOMS: atom_id res chain seq x y z
N MET A 1 31.31 -31.56 -16.88
CA MET A 1 31.07 -30.30 -16.15
C MET A 1 29.59 -29.96 -16.28
N LYS A 2 28.83 -30.08 -15.19
CA LYS A 2 27.39 -29.77 -15.14
C LYS A 2 27.26 -28.29 -14.80
N TYR A 3 26.87 -27.46 -15.76
CA TYR A 3 26.50 -26.07 -15.50
C TYR A 3 25.10 -26.07 -14.88
N LEU A 4 25.04 -25.85 -13.57
CA LEU A 4 23.79 -25.59 -12.85
C LEU A 4 23.38 -24.15 -13.20
N PHE A 5 22.44 -24.01 -14.12
CA PHE A 5 21.82 -22.72 -14.48
C PHE A 5 20.97 -22.26 -13.28
N LEU A 6 21.53 -21.43 -12.42
CA LEU A 6 20.76 -20.61 -11.47
C LEU A 6 20.08 -19.51 -12.28
N LEU A 7 18.87 -19.78 -12.79
CA LEU A 7 17.98 -18.70 -13.23
C LEU A 7 17.59 -17.92 -11.97
N PRO A 8 17.94 -16.62 -11.83
CA PRO A 8 17.29 -15.80 -10.83
C PRO A 8 15.83 -15.71 -11.26
N PHE A 9 14.94 -16.31 -10.48
CA PHE A 9 13.51 -16.06 -10.57
C PHE A 9 13.33 -14.57 -10.27
N LEU A 10 13.32 -13.74 -11.32
CA LEU A 10 12.75 -12.41 -11.29
C LEU A 10 11.28 -12.61 -10.93
N MET A 11 10.98 -12.65 -9.64
CA MET A 11 9.62 -12.55 -9.14
C MET A 11 9.20 -11.11 -9.44
N PHE A 12 8.74 -10.87 -10.67
CA PHE A 12 7.96 -9.69 -10.99
C PHE A 12 6.78 -9.71 -10.04
N VAL A 13 6.81 -8.83 -9.04
CA VAL A 13 5.74 -8.72 -8.07
C VAL A 13 4.54 -8.20 -8.84
N SER A 14 3.62 -9.09 -9.18
CA SER A 14 2.43 -8.75 -9.97
C SER A 14 1.37 -8.02 -9.15
N ALA A 15 1.78 -7.20 -8.17
CA ALA A 15 0.94 -6.62 -7.14
C ALA A 15 1.55 -5.35 -6.58
N PHE A 16 0.69 -4.47 -6.05
CA PHE A 16 1.15 -3.47 -5.11
C PHE A 16 1.06 -4.04 -3.70
N CYS A 17 1.96 -3.64 -2.81
CA CYS A 17 1.99 -4.10 -1.44
C CYS A 17 2.10 -2.95 -0.43
N VAL A 18 1.45 -3.13 0.71
CA VAL A 18 1.60 -2.29 1.89
C VAL A 18 2.23 -3.14 3.00
N TYR A 19 3.37 -2.69 3.52
CA TYR A 19 4.10 -3.30 4.62
C TYR A 19 3.98 -2.44 5.86
N ASN A 20 3.54 -3.02 6.97
CA ASN A 20 3.55 -2.37 8.27
C ASN A 20 4.67 -2.96 9.13
N ASP A 21 5.83 -2.33 9.08
CA ASP A 21 6.98 -2.65 9.93
C ASP A 21 7.10 -1.64 11.09
N SER A 22 6.00 -0.95 11.44
CA SER A 22 5.96 -0.13 12.64
C SER A 22 5.93 -0.99 13.90
N GLU A 23 6.23 -0.39 15.06
CA GLU A 23 6.30 -1.12 16.33
C GLU A 23 4.91 -1.36 16.95
N GLU A 24 4.00 -0.37 16.86
CA GLU A 24 2.80 -0.33 17.69
C GLU A 24 1.51 0.00 16.92
N VAL A 25 1.62 0.60 15.74
CA VAL A 25 0.48 1.18 15.02
C VAL A 25 -0.10 0.17 14.03
N SER A 26 -1.42 0.04 14.00
CA SER A 26 -2.12 -0.67 12.93
C SER A 26 -2.63 0.32 11.88
N PHE A 27 -2.85 -0.12 10.64
CA PHE A 27 -3.39 0.75 9.60
C PHE A 27 -4.76 0.27 9.11
N TYR A 28 -5.73 1.19 9.09
CA TYR A 28 -6.89 1.08 8.21
C TYR A 28 -6.48 1.58 6.83
N ILE A 29 -6.71 0.79 5.80
CA ILE A 29 -6.29 1.08 4.42
C ILE A 29 -7.49 0.90 3.50
N HIS A 30 -7.71 1.87 2.64
CA HIS A 30 -8.74 1.80 1.61
C HIS A 30 -8.26 2.43 0.31
N GLN A 31 -8.43 1.71 -0.79
CA GLN A 31 -8.11 2.20 -2.13
C GLN A 31 -9.15 3.23 -2.60
N GLN A 32 -8.68 4.33 -3.20
CA GLN A 32 -9.58 5.34 -3.74
C GLN A 32 -10.39 4.83 -4.94
N PRO A 33 -11.64 5.31 -5.13
CA PRO A 33 -12.49 4.87 -6.24
C PRO A 33 -11.93 5.15 -7.63
N SER A 34 -11.06 6.16 -7.79
CA SER A 34 -10.55 6.62 -9.08
C SER A 34 -9.46 5.74 -9.71
N ASN A 35 -9.02 4.67 -9.04
CA ASN A 35 -7.95 3.79 -9.52
C ASN A 35 -8.27 2.30 -9.27
N ARG A 36 -9.56 1.93 -9.30
CA ARG A 36 -10.03 0.56 -9.12
C ARG A 36 -11.32 0.31 -9.88
N GLY A 37 -11.69 -0.95 -9.99
CA GLY A 37 -12.98 -1.35 -10.53
C GLY A 37 -14.20 -0.76 -9.82
N ALA A 38 -15.31 -0.66 -10.56
CA ALA A 38 -16.55 0.00 -10.13
C ALA A 38 -17.19 -0.61 -8.87
N ASN A 39 -16.88 -1.86 -8.50
CA ASN A 39 -17.46 -2.51 -7.34
C ASN A 39 -16.72 -2.14 -6.04
N VAL A 40 -17.32 -1.27 -5.23
CA VAL A 40 -16.77 -0.83 -3.94
C VAL A 40 -16.49 -1.98 -2.96
N PHE A 41 -17.26 -3.07 -3.01
CA PHE A 41 -17.07 -4.21 -2.10
C PHE A 41 -15.85 -5.07 -2.46
N LYS A 42 -15.30 -4.90 -3.67
CA LYS A 42 -14.10 -5.61 -4.12
C LYS A 42 -12.83 -4.76 -4.06
N ALA A 43 -12.96 -3.49 -3.71
CA ALA A 43 -11.84 -2.57 -3.54
C ALA A 43 -10.82 -3.14 -2.55
N PHE A 44 -9.54 -2.87 -2.80
CA PHE A 44 -8.51 -3.19 -1.82
C PHE A 44 -8.79 -2.44 -0.50
N LYS A 45 -9.03 -3.21 0.56
CA LYS A 45 -9.31 -2.73 1.90
C LYS A 45 -8.65 -3.61 2.96
N ARG A 46 -8.10 -2.98 3.99
CA ARG A 46 -7.69 -3.64 5.23
C ARG A 46 -8.20 -2.83 6.42
N GLU A 47 -9.02 -3.45 7.25
CA GLU A 47 -9.57 -2.80 8.45
C GLU A 47 -8.50 -2.56 9.52
N SER A 48 -7.54 -3.48 9.62
CA SER A 48 -6.46 -3.41 10.59
C SER A 48 -5.27 -4.23 10.08
N LEU A 49 -4.30 -3.56 9.46
CA LEU A 49 -3.00 -4.15 9.11
C LEU A 49 -2.04 -3.92 10.29
N LYS A 50 -1.76 -4.97 11.06
CA LYS A 50 -0.98 -4.88 12.31
C LYS A 50 0.52 -4.76 12.08
N PRO A 51 1.30 -4.32 13.09
CA PRO A 51 2.76 -4.46 13.11
C PRO A 51 3.24 -5.83 12.63
N GLY A 52 4.22 -5.85 11.75
CA GLY A 52 4.81 -7.03 11.10
C GLY A 52 3.95 -7.67 10.01
N GLN A 53 2.81 -7.08 9.63
CA GLN A 53 1.94 -7.61 8.57
C GLN A 53 2.10 -6.85 7.26
N ASN A 54 1.81 -7.54 6.16
CA ASN A 54 1.69 -6.93 4.85
C ASN A 54 0.39 -7.34 4.16
N ALA A 55 -0.05 -6.51 3.23
CA ALA A 55 -1.19 -6.79 2.36
C ALA A 55 -0.89 -6.35 0.94
N CYS A 56 -1.20 -7.21 -0.02
CA CYS A 56 -0.96 -6.95 -1.43
C CYS A 56 -2.22 -7.11 -2.26
N CYS A 57 -2.28 -6.41 -3.39
CA CYS A 57 -3.34 -6.54 -4.39
C CYS A 57 -2.72 -6.70 -5.78
N PRO A 58 -3.04 -7.76 -6.54
CA PRO A 58 -2.45 -7.98 -7.85
C PRO A 58 -2.85 -6.88 -8.84
N TYR A 59 -1.91 -6.14 -9.42
CA TYR A 59 -2.24 -5.13 -10.45
C TYR A 59 -2.87 -5.78 -11.69
N THR A 60 -2.70 -7.09 -11.90
CA THR A 60 -3.37 -7.80 -12.98
C THR A 60 -4.88 -7.97 -12.76
N THR A 61 -5.43 -7.52 -11.63
CA THR A 61 -6.85 -7.58 -11.29
C THR A 61 -7.49 -6.18 -11.38
N TYR A 62 -8.57 -6.07 -12.15
CA TYR A 62 -9.33 -4.83 -12.36
C TYR A 62 -9.75 -4.12 -11.05
N ASP A 63 -10.06 -4.88 -10.01
CA ASP A 63 -10.44 -4.35 -8.70
C ASP A 63 -9.25 -3.76 -7.90
N CYS A 64 -8.01 -4.06 -8.31
CA CYS A 64 -6.77 -3.54 -7.73
C CYS A 64 -6.15 -2.44 -8.60
N ALA A 65 -6.23 -2.55 -9.92
CA ALA A 65 -5.73 -1.56 -10.87
C ALA A 65 -6.64 -1.60 -12.10
N GLU A 66 -7.28 -0.47 -12.42
CA GLU A 66 -8.35 -0.39 -13.41
C GLU A 66 -7.85 -0.77 -14.81
N HIS A 67 -6.63 -0.35 -15.15
CA HIS A 67 -5.99 -0.56 -16.44
C HIS A 67 -5.10 -1.80 -16.46
N THR A 68 -5.10 -2.57 -15.36
CA THR A 68 -4.30 -3.76 -15.15
C THR A 68 -2.81 -3.61 -15.46
N SER A 69 -2.28 -2.41 -15.22
CA SER A 69 -0.91 -2.01 -15.59
C SER A 69 -0.03 -1.87 -14.35
N GLN A 70 1.23 -2.31 -14.46
CA GLN A 70 2.24 -2.18 -13.40
C GLN A 70 2.54 -0.71 -13.06
N GLU A 71 2.48 0.16 -14.07
CA GLU A 71 2.82 1.60 -13.96
C GLU A 71 1.61 2.46 -13.61
N GLU A 72 0.41 1.87 -13.50
CA GLU A 72 -0.78 2.59 -13.04
C GLU A 72 -0.55 3.12 -11.63
N ILE A 73 -0.88 4.39 -11.40
CA ILE A 73 -0.77 4.97 -10.06
C ILE A 73 -1.99 4.58 -9.25
N ILE A 74 -1.76 3.82 -8.18
CA ILE A 74 -2.78 3.54 -7.18
C ILE A 74 -2.69 4.58 -6.07
N THR A 75 -3.84 5.03 -5.58
CA THR A 75 -3.93 5.94 -4.43
C THR A 75 -4.64 5.23 -3.31
N LEU A 76 -3.94 5.07 -2.19
CA LEU A 76 -4.49 4.53 -0.96
C LEU A 76 -4.75 5.66 0.03
N ARG A 77 -5.88 5.59 0.71
CA ARG A 77 -6.16 6.40 1.90
C ARG A 77 -5.94 5.54 3.13
N LEU A 78 -5.15 6.05 4.07
CA LEU A 78 -4.76 5.36 5.29
C LEU A 78 -5.23 6.14 6.52
N LYS A 79 -5.51 5.40 7.60
CA LYS A 79 -5.60 5.93 8.95
C LYS A 79 -4.75 5.08 9.87
N THR A 80 -4.02 5.70 10.79
CA THR A 80 -3.39 4.97 11.89
C THR A 80 -4.46 4.57 12.90
N GLN A 81 -4.29 3.40 13.51
CA GLN A 81 -5.08 2.87 14.59
C GLN A 81 -4.12 2.56 15.73
N HIS A 82 -4.22 3.36 16.78
CA HIS A 82 -3.35 3.29 17.95
C HIS A 82 -3.83 2.19 18.91
N PRO A 83 -2.95 1.58 19.71
CA PRO A 83 -3.35 0.58 20.71
C PRO A 83 -4.43 1.06 21.69
N SER A 84 -4.46 2.37 21.96
CA SER A 84 -5.48 3.06 22.77
C SER A 84 -6.88 3.08 22.13
N GLY A 85 -7.02 2.61 20.88
CA GLY A 85 -8.26 2.64 20.10
C GLY A 85 -8.54 3.98 19.43
N HIS A 86 -7.63 4.94 19.51
CA HIS A 86 -7.73 6.21 18.80
C HIS A 86 -7.27 6.04 17.34
N TYR A 87 -8.01 6.66 16.42
CA TYR A 87 -7.59 6.80 15.04
C TYR A 87 -7.00 8.19 14.86
N ASP A 88 -5.84 8.27 14.24
CA ASP A 88 -5.23 9.54 13.92
C ASP A 88 -5.46 9.92 12.45
N PHE A 89 -4.76 10.98 12.02
CA PHE A 89 -4.82 11.62 10.71
C PHE A 89 -5.00 10.66 9.54
N PHE A 90 -5.83 11.12 8.59
CA PHE A 90 -5.85 10.54 7.27
C PHE A 90 -4.69 11.06 6.46
N PHE A 91 -4.01 10.14 5.80
CA PHE A 91 -3.07 10.51 4.75
C PHE A 91 -3.31 9.65 3.53
N GLU A 92 -2.99 10.23 2.38
CA GLU A 92 -3.06 9.56 1.10
C GLU A 92 -1.64 9.23 0.65
N VAL A 93 -1.49 8.14 -0.09
CA VAL A 93 -0.22 7.77 -0.69
C VAL A 93 -0.50 7.30 -2.11
N SER A 94 0.29 7.78 -3.05
CA SER A 94 0.21 7.40 -4.46
C SER A 94 1.52 6.79 -4.88
N PHE A 95 1.47 5.61 -5.49
CA PHE A 95 2.65 4.90 -5.99
C PHE A 95 2.24 3.93 -7.11
N PRO A 96 3.19 3.40 -7.90
CA PRO A 96 2.89 2.46 -8.98
C PRO A 96 2.23 1.16 -8.47
N ALA A 97 1.32 0.59 -9.24
CA ALA A 97 0.59 -0.63 -8.92
C ALA A 97 1.47 -1.88 -8.87
N GLY A 98 2.69 -1.84 -9.40
CA GLY A 98 3.72 -2.87 -9.19
C GLY A 98 4.70 -2.59 -8.05
N GLY A 99 4.54 -1.46 -7.37
CA GLY A 99 5.42 -0.99 -6.32
C GLY A 99 4.98 -1.41 -4.92
N TRP A 100 5.64 -0.88 -3.90
CA TRP A 100 5.21 -1.07 -2.52
C TRP A 100 5.44 0.16 -1.67
N ILE A 101 4.72 0.21 -0.55
CA ILE A 101 4.96 1.19 0.50
C ILE A 101 5.25 0.49 1.82
N GLN A 102 6.22 1.00 2.55
CA GLN A 102 6.66 0.49 3.83
C GLN A 102 6.48 1.55 4.91
N PHE A 103 5.74 1.20 5.96
CA PHE A 103 5.59 2.00 7.16
C PHE A 103 6.53 1.49 8.25
N THR A 104 7.24 2.40 8.91
CA THR A 104 8.21 2.07 9.96
C THR A 104 8.13 3.11 11.09
N GLY A 105 8.73 2.81 12.24
CA GLY A 105 8.84 3.73 13.37
C GLY A 105 7.83 3.45 14.48
N LYS A 106 7.72 4.42 15.38
CA LYS A 106 6.85 4.37 16.57
C LYS A 106 5.62 5.24 16.39
N GLU A 107 4.66 5.11 17.30
CA GLU A 107 3.38 5.84 17.33
C GLU A 107 3.50 7.32 16.88
N ASP A 108 4.33 8.11 17.55
CA ASP A 108 4.47 9.56 17.28
C ASP A 108 5.48 9.90 16.17
N SER A 109 6.01 8.90 15.46
CA SER A 109 7.13 9.08 14.52
C SER A 109 7.08 8.12 13.33
N ILE A 110 5.87 7.79 12.89
CA ILE A 110 5.65 6.93 11.72
C ILE A 110 6.27 7.57 10.47
N ARG A 111 7.00 6.75 9.71
CA ARG A 111 7.59 7.13 8.43
C ARG A 111 7.09 6.20 7.35
N ALA A 112 6.89 6.76 6.16
CA ALA A 112 6.52 6.01 4.97
C ALA A 112 7.66 6.05 3.95
N TYR A 113 7.83 4.96 3.22
CA TYR A 113 8.77 4.86 2.12
C TYR A 113 8.09 4.12 0.97
N ALA A 114 7.93 4.77 -0.18
CA ALA A 114 7.32 4.19 -1.36
C ALA A 114 8.38 3.86 -2.41
N TYR A 115 8.20 2.75 -3.09
CA TYR A 115 9.11 2.24 -4.11
C TYR A 115 8.34 1.75 -5.33
N ASP A 116 8.93 1.89 -6.51
CA ASP A 116 8.43 1.27 -7.74
C ASP A 116 8.74 -0.24 -7.80
N ALA A 117 8.34 -0.91 -8.89
CA ALA A 117 8.60 -2.33 -9.09
C ALA A 117 10.09 -2.70 -9.20
N HIS A 118 10.97 -1.71 -9.40
CA HIS A 118 12.41 -1.87 -9.48
C HIS A 118 13.12 -1.54 -8.15
N GLY A 119 12.37 -1.14 -7.12
CA GLY A 119 12.91 -0.73 -5.84
C GLY A 119 13.50 0.68 -5.83
N GLN A 120 13.20 1.50 -6.83
CA GLN A 120 13.56 2.91 -6.81
C GLN A 120 12.56 3.68 -5.95
N SER A 121 13.06 4.58 -5.11
CA SER A 121 12.20 5.43 -4.30
C SER A 121 11.33 6.32 -5.18
N VAL A 122 10.04 6.38 -4.88
CA VAL A 122 9.11 7.30 -5.53
C VAL A 122 8.59 8.32 -4.53
N ASP A 123 8.37 9.55 -5.00
CA ASP A 123 7.70 10.56 -4.20
C ASP A 123 6.26 10.12 -3.94
N TYR A 124 5.85 10.19 -2.67
CA TYR A 124 4.46 10.03 -2.28
C TYR A 124 4.00 11.36 -1.67
N ALA A 125 2.78 11.78 -2.00
CA ALA A 125 2.22 13.01 -1.45
C ALA A 125 1.61 12.72 -0.08
N PHE A 126 2.23 13.21 1.00
CA PHE A 126 1.57 13.24 2.31
C PHE A 126 0.59 14.41 2.34
N THR A 127 -0.69 14.13 2.10
CA THR A 127 -1.75 15.13 2.31
C THR A 127 -2.46 14.80 3.62
N GLU A 128 -2.19 15.59 4.66
CA GLU A 128 -2.95 15.53 5.91
C GLU A 128 -4.37 16.04 5.62
N SER A 129 -5.32 15.11 5.46
CA SER A 129 -6.72 15.50 5.26
C SER A 129 -7.33 15.74 6.63
N SER A 130 -7.49 17.01 7.01
CA SER A 130 -8.28 17.40 8.17
C SER A 130 -9.70 16.85 8.02
N ASN A 131 -10.12 15.97 8.93
CA ASN A 131 -11.45 15.41 9.11
C ASN A 131 -12.54 15.98 8.19
N THR A 132 -12.82 15.31 7.08
CA THR A 132 -14.17 15.34 6.50
C THR A 132 -14.48 13.96 5.93
N LEU A 133 -15.14 13.15 6.75
CA LEU A 133 -15.86 11.97 6.29
C LEU A 133 -16.98 12.48 5.38
N ILE A 134 -16.92 12.15 4.09
CA ILE A 134 -18.14 11.96 3.32
C ILE A 134 -18.35 10.45 3.35
N GLU A 135 -19.25 10.02 4.23
CA GLU A 135 -19.85 8.68 4.22
C GLU A 135 -20.58 8.42 2.90
#